data_AF-A0A919TGZ4-F1
#
_entry.id   AF-A0A919TGZ4-F1
#
_cell.length_a   1.000
_cell.length_b   1.000
_cell.length_c   1.000
_cell.angle_alpha   90.00
_cell.angle_beta   90.00
_cell.angle_gamma   90.00
#
_symmetry.space_group_name_H-M   'P 1'
#
loop_
_entity.id
_entity.type
_entity.pdbx_description
1 polymer ?
#
loop_
_entity_poly.entity_id
_entity_poly.type
_entity_poly.pdbx_seq_one_letter_code
_entity_poly.pdbx_strand_id
1 'polypeptide(L)' 'MRLGLHISNFTWPDGPARLAPTLAEIASAADEAGFERISVMDHLWQIGVVGPPEIVPAAEAL' A
#
# COMPACT_ATOMS: atom_id res chain seq x y z
N MET A 1 17.75 -13.39 -10.98
CA MET A 1 17.45 -11.94 -10.84
C MET A 1 16.77 -11.71 -9.50
N ARG A 2 16.99 -10.55 -8.87
CA ARG A 2 16.48 -10.19 -7.53
C ARG A 2 15.40 -9.13 -7.68
N LEU A 3 14.14 -9.43 -7.33
CA LEU A 3 13.01 -8.50 -7.46
C LEU A 3 12.59 -7.95 -6.10
N GLY A 4 12.16 -6.69 -6.07
CA GLY A 4 11.62 -6.06 -4.88
C GLY A 4 10.26 -5.40 -5.16
N LEU A 5 9.38 -5.42 -4.17
CA LEU A 5 8.05 -4.82 -4.20
C LEU A 5 8.07 -3.49 -3.45
N HIS A 6 7.67 -2.40 -4.11
CA HIS A 6 7.50 -1.10 -3.47
C HIS A 6 6.01 -0.77 -3.32
N ILE A 7 5.58 -0.46 -2.10
CA ILE A 7 4.21 -0.13 -1.76
C ILE A 7 4.15 1.39 -1.51
N SER A 8 3.52 2.12 -2.42
CA SER A 8 3.42 3.59 -2.37
C SER A 8 2.01 4.13 -2.13
N ASN A 9 0.97 3.29 -2.29
CA ASN A 9 -0.44 3.68 -2.13
C ASN A 9 -1.03 3.00 -0.89
N PHE A 10 -1.54 3.81 0.03
CA PHE A 10 -2.20 3.37 1.27
C PHE A 10 -3.66 3.83 1.38
N THR A 11 -4.20 4.49 0.36
CA THR A 11 -5.61 4.88 0.26
C THR A 11 -6.51 3.71 -0.16
N TRP A 12 -6.36 2.56 0.49
CA TRP A 12 -7.22 1.42 0.25
C TRP A 12 -8.64 1.67 0.79
N PRO A 13 -9.70 1.16 0.13
CA PRO A 13 -11.09 1.45 0.48
C PRO A 13 -11.46 1.11 1.93
N ASP A 14 -10.82 0.10 2.51
CA ASP A 14 -11.11 -0.38 3.87
C ASP A 14 -10.49 0.50 4.98
N GLY A 15 -9.72 1.51 4.60
CA GLY A 15 -9.18 2.52 5.50
C GLY A 15 -8.15 2.01 6.53
N PRO A 16 -7.84 2.82 7.57
CA PRO A 16 -6.69 2.59 8.44
C PRO A 16 -6.82 1.34 9.29
N ALA A 17 -8.06 0.92 9.62
CA ALA A 17 -8.33 -0.30 10.37
C ALA A 17 -7.83 -1.56 9.66
N ARG A 18 -7.71 -1.53 8.32
CA ARG A 18 -7.18 -2.64 7.52
C ARG A 18 -5.73 -2.47 7.09
N LEU A 19 -5.08 -1.36 7.39
CA LEU A 19 -3.69 -1.10 6.98
C LEU A 19 -2.73 -2.23 7.40
N ALA A 20 -2.72 -2.56 8.68
CA ALA A 20 -1.84 -3.61 9.22
C ALA A 20 -2.14 -5.01 8.65
N PRO A 21 -3.38 -5.54 8.69
CA PRO A 21 -3.66 -6.86 8.14
C PRO A 21 -3.41 -6.92 6.63
N THR A 22 -3.76 -5.87 5.86
CA THR A 22 -3.47 -5.85 4.41
C THR A 22 -1.97 -5.84 4.13
N LEU A 23 -1.16 -5.10 4.90
CA LEU A 23 0.30 -5.15 4.76
C LEU A 23 0.87 -6.54 5.08
N ALA A 24 0.32 -7.23 6.09
CA ALA A 24 0.72 -8.59 6.40
C ALA A 24 0.37 -9.56 5.25
N GLU A 25 -0.84 -9.46 4.70
CA GLU A 25 -1.27 -10.25 3.54
C GLU A 25 -0.37 -10.03 2.32
N ILE A 26 -0.04 -8.77 2.01
CA ILE A 26 0.88 -8.42 0.92
C ILE A 26 2.28 -8.99 1.18
N ALA A 27 2.78 -8.90 2.42
CA ALA A 27 4.10 -9.38 2.76
C ALA A 27 4.22 -10.89 2.61
N SER A 28 3.22 -11.64 3.12
CA SER A 28 3.16 -13.09 2.93
C SER A 28 3.08 -13.48 1.46
N ALA A 29 2.22 -12.82 0.68
CA ALA A 29 2.08 -13.10 -0.75
C ALA A 29 3.37 -12.79 -1.53
N ALA A 30 4.08 -11.71 -1.17
CA ALA A 30 5.35 -11.34 -1.79
C ALA A 30 6.46 -12.36 -1.49
N ASP A 31 6.53 -12.87 -0.26
CA ASP A 31 7.47 -13.92 0.13
C ASP A 31 7.20 -15.23 -0.64
N GLU A 32 5.94 -15.67 -0.69
CA GLU A 32 5.51 -16.85 -1.46
C GLU A 32 5.80 -16.71 -2.97
N ALA A 33 5.69 -15.50 -3.51
CA ALA A 33 6.00 -15.19 -4.90
C ALA A 33 7.51 -15.04 -5.18
N GLY A 34 8.37 -15.14 -4.17
CA GLY A 34 9.83 -15.06 -4.31
C GLY A 34 10.38 -13.64 -4.46
N PHE A 35 9.64 -12.61 -4.03
CA PHE A 35 10.21 -11.27 -3.88
C PHE A 35 11.19 -11.26 -2.72
N GLU A 36 12.26 -10.51 -2.89
CA GLU A 36 13.34 -10.52 -1.92
C GLU A 36 13.31 -9.37 -0.92
N ARG A 37 12.60 -8.30 -1.27
CA ARG A 37 12.44 -7.15 -0.40
C ARG A 37 11.11 -6.47 -0.63
N ILE A 38 10.61 -5.90 0.45
CA ILE A 38 9.50 -4.97 0.45
C ILE A 38 10.02 -3.62 0.92
N SER A 39 9.58 -2.54 0.27
CA SER A 39 9.78 -1.18 0.76
C SER A 39 8.47 -0.40 0.73
N VAL A 40 8.36 0.59 1.61
CA VAL A 40 7.22 1.48 1.73
C VAL A 40 7.64 2.93 1.53
N MET A 41 6.67 3.80 1.30
CA MET A 41 6.86 5.25 1.41
C MET A 41 6.89 5.65 2.90
N ASP A 42 7.74 6.61 3.27
CA ASP A 42 7.98 7.04 4.66
C ASP A 42 7.17 8.29 5.07
N HIS A 43 6.17 8.64 4.28
CA HIS A 43 5.43 9.88 4.47
C HIS A 43 4.27 9.70 5.45
N LEU A 44 4.06 10.71 6.31
CA LEU A 44 2.90 10.76 7.21
C LEU A 44 1.57 10.91 6.45
N TRP A 45 1.60 11.64 5.34
CA TRP A 45 0.46 11.81 4.43
C TRP A 45 0.81 11.27 3.05
N GLN A 46 -0.19 10.75 2.33
CA GLN A 46 0.03 10.29 0.98
C GLN A 46 0.40 11.45 0.05
N ILE A 47 1.32 11.18 -0.88
CA ILE A 47 1.70 12.15 -1.90
C ILE A 47 0.62 12.22 -2.97
N GLY A 48 0.17 13.43 -3.30
CA GLY A 48 -0.95 13.67 -4.23
C GLY A 48 -0.78 13.06 -5.62
N VAL A 49 0.44 12.78 -6.05
CA VAL A 49 0.73 12.09 -7.33
C VAL A 49 0.32 10.62 -7.30
N VAL A 50 0.33 9.97 -6.14
CA VAL A 50 -0.08 8.57 -5.96
C VAL A 50 -1.55 8.47 -5.55
N GLY A 51 -2.02 9.42 -4.74
CA GLY A 51 -3.43 9.57 -4.39
C GLY A 51 -3.64 10.65 -3.33
N PRO A 52 -4.89 10.94 -2.96
CA PRO A 52 -5.20 11.99 -1.99
C PRO A 52 -4.62 11.68 -0.60
N PRO A 53 -4.34 12.71 0.21
CA PRO A 53 -3.88 12.52 1.59
C PRO A 53 -4.99 12.01 2.52
N GLU A 54 -6.25 12.29 2.20
CA GLU A 54 -7.44 11.71 2.83
C GLU A 54 -7.90 10.43 2.12
N ILE A 55 -8.54 9.53 2.87
CA ILE A 55 -9.27 8.41 2.28
C ILE A 55 -10.55 8.98 1.67
N VAL A 56 -10.61 8.96 0.35
CA VAL A 56 -11.81 9.28 -0.40
C VAL A 56 -12.43 7.93 -0.80
N PRO A 57 -13.64 7.58 -0.33
CA PRO A 57 -14.32 6.37 -0.77
C PRO A 57 -14.34 6.31 -2.30
N ALA A 58 -14.24 5.12 -2.89
CA ALA A 58 -14.19 4.97 -4.35
C ALA A 58 -15.39 5.62 -5.09
N ALA A 59 -16.51 5.82 -4.39
CA ALA A 59 -17.69 6.51 -4.92
C ALA A 59 -17.52 8.03 -5.08
N GLU A 60 -16.55 8.64 -4.40
CA GLU A 60 -16.33 10.10 -4.34
C GLU A 60 -15.10 10.57 -5.13
N ALA A 61 -14.36 9.64 -5.76
CA ALA A 61 -13.14 9.93 -6.53
C ALA A 61 -13.39 10.25 -8.03
N LEU A 62 -14.60 10.70 -8.41
CA LEU A 62 -14.99 11.06 -9.78
C LEU A 62 -14.94 12.58 -10.03
#